data_AF-A0AAJ6JS47-F1
#
_entry.id   AF-A0AAJ6JS47-F1
#
_cell.length_a   1.000
_cell.length_b   1.000
_cell.length_c   1.000
_cell.angle_alpha   90.00
_cell.angle_beta   90.00
_cell.angle_gamma   90.00
#
_symmetry.space_group_name_H-M   'P 1'
#
loop_
_entity.id
_entity.type
_entity.pdbx_description
1 polymer ?
#
loop_
_entity_poly.entity_id
_entity_poly.type
_entity_poly.pdbx_seq_one_letter_code
_entity_poly.pdbx_strand_id
1 'polypeptide(L)'
;MRAGRWTRTEQRAALNYFRRHVFGPAFKDEDEDTAAYHQAFFSSHGQDLDWIHGGNPAGLICGGAHHSRHADAELLTLRERMLELRTAEQEATAECMRTYDVYHRLRPALPRELIWRLGDPAGYVIQYSHLFRSRPKKHKQRRADQPITAYRRWRAEETAAEEQSGYLPAEEKSEAIGRSMHEVYERMFAIKPKSIEGYRALASAVLYRCWAGEISRYDDIETSALAALVSALTGVGITGTEAA
;
A
#
# COMPACT_ATOMS: atom_id res chain seq x y z
N MET A 1 -26.12 -26.44 9.33
CA MET A 1 -26.22 -26.26 7.87
C MET A 1 -24.82 -25.98 7.32
N ARG A 2 -24.39 -26.65 6.24
CA ARG A 2 -23.11 -26.36 5.56
C ARG A 2 -23.38 -25.32 4.49
N ALA A 3 -22.63 -24.21 4.49
CA ALA A 3 -22.70 -23.22 3.42
C ALA A 3 -22.31 -23.88 2.09
N GLY A 4 -23.22 -23.87 1.11
CA GLY A 4 -22.95 -24.36 -0.23
C GLY A 4 -21.91 -23.48 -0.93
N ARG A 5 -20.96 -24.10 -1.64
CA ARG A 5 -20.06 -23.35 -2.54
C ARG A 5 -20.87 -22.82 -3.72
N TRP A 6 -20.65 -21.55 -4.05
CA TRP A 6 -21.27 -20.92 -5.20
C TRP A 6 -20.78 -21.58 -6.49
N THR A 7 -21.69 -21.75 -7.44
CA THR A 7 -21.37 -22.12 -8.81
C THR A 7 -20.81 -20.92 -9.58
N ARG A 8 -20.03 -21.19 -10.63
CA ARG A 8 -19.51 -20.13 -11.52
C ARG A 8 -20.61 -19.28 -12.16
N THR A 9 -21.78 -19.86 -12.39
CA THR A 9 -22.94 -19.16 -12.97
C THR A 9 -23.51 -18.16 -11.99
N GLU A 10 -23.67 -18.54 -10.72
CA GLU A 10 -24.16 -17.65 -9.65
C GLU A 10 -23.17 -16.50 -9.38
N GLN A 11 -21.87 -16.80 -9.35
CA GLN A 11 -20.82 -15.76 -9.24
C GLN A 11 -20.89 -14.74 -10.38
N ARG A 12 -21.09 -15.21 -11.62
CA ARG A 12 -21.16 -14.36 -12.80
C ARG A 12 -22.46 -13.54 -12.86
N ALA A 13 -23.58 -14.09 -12.39
CA ALA A 13 -24.84 -13.37 -12.25
C ALA A 13 -24.75 -12.25 -11.20
N ALA A 14 -24.19 -12.55 -10.02
CA ALA A 14 -23.95 -11.55 -8.97
C ALA A 14 -23.03 -10.43 -9.46
N LEU A 15 -21.92 -10.77 -10.15
CA LEU A 15 -21.01 -9.77 -10.71
C LEU A 15 -21.70 -8.88 -11.77
N ASN A 16 -22.54 -9.46 -12.63
CA ASN A 16 -23.28 -8.69 -13.64
C ASN A 16 -24.33 -7.76 -13.01
N TYR A 17 -24.98 -8.19 -11.92
CA TYR A 17 -25.87 -7.33 -11.15
C TYR A 17 -25.13 -6.09 -10.62
N PHE A 18 -23.99 -6.30 -9.94
CA PHE A 18 -23.18 -5.17 -9.44
C PHE A 18 -22.66 -4.28 -10.56
N ARG A 19 -22.17 -4.86 -11.66
CA ARG A 19 -21.73 -4.09 -12.83
C ARG A 19 -22.85 -3.26 -13.44
N ARG A 20 -24.07 -3.78 -13.51
CA ARG A 20 -25.23 -3.05 -14.03
C ARG A 20 -25.67 -1.94 -13.07
N HIS A 21 -25.57 -2.17 -11.76
CA HIS A 21 -25.90 -1.15 -10.75
C HIS A 21 -24.86 -0.01 -10.71
N VAL A 22 -23.60 -0.29 -11.03
CA VAL A 22 -22.50 0.71 -11.03
C VAL A 22 -22.30 1.40 -12.39
N PHE A 23 -22.40 0.65 -13.49
CA PHE A 23 -22.06 1.12 -14.85
C PHE A 23 -23.23 1.09 -15.84
N GLY A 24 -24.39 0.54 -15.45
CA GLY A 24 -25.55 0.42 -16.32
C GLY A 24 -26.51 1.60 -16.22
N PRO A 25 -27.50 1.69 -17.13
CA PRO A 25 -28.60 2.64 -16.99
C PRO A 25 -29.40 2.34 -15.71
N ALA A 26 -29.92 3.40 -15.08
CA ALA A 26 -30.79 3.29 -13.90
C ALA A 26 -31.92 2.29 -14.17
N PHE A 27 -32.26 1.49 -13.16
CA PHE A 27 -33.39 0.56 -13.26
C PHE A 27 -34.65 1.37 -13.54
N LYS A 28 -35.46 0.90 -14.49
CA LYS A 28 -36.72 1.57 -14.85
C LYS A 28 -37.76 1.46 -13.73
N ASP A 29 -37.66 0.40 -12.93
CA ASP A 29 -38.48 0.13 -11.77
C ASP A 29 -37.61 -0.63 -10.76
N GLU A 30 -37.07 0.07 -9.75
CA GLU A 30 -36.15 -0.53 -8.77
C GLU A 30 -36.86 -1.60 -7.94
N ASP A 31 -38.16 -1.47 -7.68
CA ASP A 31 -38.87 -2.38 -6.78
C ASP A 31 -39.18 -3.73 -7.44
N GLU A 32 -39.53 -3.74 -8.73
CA GLU A 32 -39.98 -4.95 -9.44
C GLU A 32 -38.80 -5.85 -9.88
N ASP A 33 -37.74 -5.25 -10.42
CA ASP A 33 -36.53 -5.98 -10.84
C ASP A 33 -35.71 -6.49 -9.63
N THR A 34 -35.72 -5.74 -8.52
CA THR A 34 -35.02 -6.13 -7.29
C THR A 34 -35.77 -7.24 -6.55
N ALA A 35 -37.11 -7.20 -6.50
CA ALA A 35 -37.91 -8.24 -5.86
C ALA A 35 -37.76 -9.61 -6.55
N ALA A 36 -37.85 -9.64 -7.88
CA ALA A 36 -37.70 -10.88 -8.65
C ALA A 36 -36.30 -11.50 -8.48
N TYR A 37 -35.26 -10.67 -8.45
CA TYR A 37 -33.88 -11.14 -8.27
C TYR A 37 -33.61 -11.60 -6.83
N HIS A 38 -34.04 -10.80 -5.83
CA HIS A 38 -33.86 -11.12 -4.41
C HIS A 38 -34.58 -12.41 -4.04
N GLN A 39 -35.82 -12.58 -4.50
CA GLN A 39 -36.63 -13.74 -4.14
C GLN A 39 -36.02 -15.03 -4.70
N ALA A 40 -35.53 -15.05 -5.95
CA ALA A 40 -34.89 -16.23 -6.53
C ALA A 40 -33.48 -16.52 -5.95
N PHE A 41 -32.72 -15.47 -5.64
CA PHE A 41 -31.35 -15.58 -5.14
C PHE A 41 -31.29 -16.08 -3.68
N PHE A 42 -32.08 -15.53 -2.78
CA PHE A 42 -32.00 -15.89 -1.35
C PHE A 42 -32.71 -17.21 -1.03
N SER A 43 -33.81 -17.51 -1.73
CA SER A 43 -34.54 -18.77 -1.55
C SER A 43 -33.74 -20.00 -1.98
N SER A 44 -32.92 -19.90 -3.03
CA SER A 44 -32.07 -21.00 -3.50
C SER A 44 -30.90 -21.33 -2.55
N HIS A 45 -30.59 -20.45 -1.59
CA HIS A 45 -29.46 -20.59 -0.66
C HIS A 45 -29.87 -20.95 0.77
N GLY A 46 -31.15 -21.27 1.00
CA GLY A 46 -31.66 -21.72 2.30
C GLY A 46 -31.56 -20.68 3.42
N GLN A 47 -31.46 -19.40 3.07
CA GLN A 47 -31.58 -18.30 4.02
C GLN A 47 -33.03 -17.84 4.01
N ASP A 48 -33.78 -18.25 5.03
CA ASP A 48 -35.13 -17.75 5.26
C ASP A 48 -35.05 -16.31 5.80
N LEU A 49 -35.77 -15.40 5.16
CA LEU A 49 -35.88 -13.99 5.56
C LEU A 49 -36.98 -13.79 6.61
N ASP A 50 -37.45 -14.86 7.26
CA ASP A 50 -38.39 -14.80 8.39
C ASP A 50 -37.99 -13.77 9.48
N TRP A 51 -36.69 -13.48 9.63
CA TRP A 51 -36.18 -12.44 10.53
C TRP A 51 -36.40 -11.00 10.03
N ILE A 52 -36.61 -10.77 8.73
CA ILE A 52 -37.03 -9.48 8.16
C ILE A 52 -38.53 -9.25 8.37
N HIS A 53 -39.34 -10.32 8.37
CA HIS A 53 -40.80 -10.21 8.33
C HIS A 53 -41.49 -10.41 9.69
N GLY A 54 -40.88 -11.11 10.66
CA GLY A 54 -41.56 -11.56 11.89
C GLY A 54 -41.10 -10.98 13.25
N GLY A 55 -39.98 -10.27 13.32
CA GLY A 55 -39.44 -9.75 14.59
C GLY A 55 -38.94 -8.33 14.45
N ASN A 56 -39.49 -7.41 15.24
CA ASN A 56 -39.17 -5.97 15.28
C ASN A 56 -37.72 -5.68 14.82
N PRO A 57 -37.51 -5.35 13.52
CA PRO A 57 -36.17 -5.18 12.98
C PRO A 57 -35.49 -3.98 13.64
N ALA A 58 -36.25 -2.98 14.08
CA ALA A 58 -35.73 -1.85 14.83
C ALA A 58 -35.17 -2.26 16.22
N GLY A 59 -35.63 -3.34 16.86
CA GLY A 59 -35.10 -3.76 18.17
C GLY A 59 -33.67 -4.35 18.10
N LEU A 60 -33.41 -5.16 17.07
CA LEU A 60 -32.09 -5.77 16.82
C LEU A 60 -31.17 -4.83 16.02
N ILE A 61 -31.73 -4.04 15.09
CA ILE A 61 -31.01 -2.98 14.41
C ILE A 61 -30.65 -1.88 15.40
N CYS A 62 -31.48 -1.45 16.35
CA CYS A 62 -31.09 -0.38 17.28
C CYS A 62 -30.09 -0.84 18.36
N GLY A 63 -30.23 -2.05 18.91
CA GLY A 63 -29.25 -2.58 19.89
C GLY A 63 -27.90 -2.93 19.25
N GLY A 64 -27.94 -3.54 18.06
CA GLY A 64 -26.77 -3.81 17.22
C GLY A 64 -26.18 -2.54 16.61
N ALA A 65 -26.99 -1.55 16.22
CA ALA A 65 -26.53 -0.28 15.67
C ALA A 65 -25.88 0.60 16.73
N HIS A 66 -26.35 0.57 17.98
CA HIS A 66 -25.67 1.29 19.05
C HIS A 66 -24.23 0.78 19.23
N HIS A 67 -24.02 -0.53 19.14
CA HIS A 67 -22.69 -1.15 19.19
C HIS A 67 -21.97 -1.21 17.81
N SER A 68 -22.64 -0.81 16.72
CA SER A 68 -22.02 -0.66 15.40
C SER A 68 -21.45 0.74 15.19
N ARG A 69 -22.11 1.76 15.76
CA ARG A 69 -21.68 3.16 15.67
C ARG A 69 -20.26 3.37 16.18
N HIS A 70 -19.84 2.67 17.22
CA HIS A 70 -18.50 2.86 17.78
C HIS A 70 -17.37 2.30 16.90
N ALA A 71 -17.52 1.08 16.37
CA ALA A 71 -16.50 0.47 15.52
C ALA A 71 -16.37 1.21 14.18
N ASP A 72 -17.49 1.64 13.60
CA ASP A 72 -17.46 2.39 12.36
C ASP A 72 -16.98 3.84 12.58
N ALA A 73 -17.29 4.47 13.71
CA ALA A 73 -16.74 5.79 14.06
C ALA A 73 -15.21 5.75 14.16
N GLU A 74 -14.64 4.71 14.76
CA GLU A 74 -13.19 4.53 14.79
C GLU A 74 -12.59 4.38 13.38
N LEU A 75 -13.20 3.58 12.51
CA LEU A 75 -12.77 3.45 11.11
C LEU A 75 -12.81 4.78 10.35
N LEU A 76 -13.83 5.61 10.60
CA LEU A 76 -13.95 6.92 9.96
C LEU A 76 -12.88 7.90 10.46
N THR A 77 -12.62 7.95 11.76
CA THR A 77 -11.52 8.74 12.33
C THR A 77 -10.16 8.29 11.79
N LEU A 78 -9.93 6.97 11.69
CA LEU A 78 -8.69 6.43 11.13
C LEU A 78 -8.54 6.76 9.64
N ARG A 79 -9.65 6.77 8.89
CA ARG A 79 -9.66 7.19 7.48
C ARG A 79 -9.28 8.65 7.34
N GLU A 80 -9.82 9.55 8.16
CA GLU A 80 -9.45 10.97 8.15
C GLU A 80 -7.95 11.13 8.45
N ARG A 81 -7.46 10.44 9.49
CA ARG A 81 -6.04 10.44 9.83
C ARG A 81 -5.14 9.92 8.71
N MET A 82 -5.56 8.87 8.02
CA MET A 82 -4.86 8.32 6.85
C MET A 82 -4.77 9.37 5.73
N LEU A 83 -5.85 10.11 5.45
CA LEU A 83 -5.87 11.15 4.42
C LEU A 83 -4.95 12.34 4.79
N GLU A 84 -4.94 12.75 6.05
CA GLU A 84 -3.99 13.77 6.54
C GLU A 84 -2.53 13.32 6.36
N LEU A 85 -2.23 12.08 6.77
CA LEU A 85 -0.88 11.52 6.63
C LEU A 85 -0.47 11.40 5.15
N ARG A 86 -1.41 11.10 4.25
CA ARG A 86 -1.14 11.04 2.82
C ARG A 86 -0.74 12.41 2.25
N THR A 87 -1.43 13.47 2.66
CA THR A 87 -1.03 14.84 2.29
C THR A 87 0.37 15.15 2.83
N ALA A 88 0.63 14.83 4.10
CA ALA A 88 1.95 15.03 4.71
C ALA A 88 3.05 14.21 4.01
N GLU A 89 2.76 12.99 3.59
CA GLU A 89 3.67 12.11 2.85
C GLU A 89 4.02 12.70 1.48
N GLN A 90 3.03 13.24 0.75
CA GLN A 90 3.28 13.91 -0.54
C GLN A 90 4.18 15.13 -0.36
N GLU A 91 3.94 15.95 0.67
CA GLU A 91 4.79 17.09 0.99
C GLU A 91 6.21 16.67 1.38
N ALA A 92 6.35 15.64 2.21
CA ALA A 92 7.64 15.09 2.63
C ALA A 92 8.40 14.45 1.45
N THR A 93 7.71 13.76 0.55
CA THR A 93 8.30 13.21 -0.68
C THR A 93 8.81 14.33 -1.58
N ALA A 94 8.02 15.39 -1.77
CA ALA A 94 8.44 16.54 -2.56
C ALA A 94 9.64 17.26 -1.93
N GLU A 95 9.70 17.34 -0.59
CA GLU A 95 10.86 17.84 0.15
C GLU A 95 12.09 16.96 -0.05
N CYS A 96 11.96 15.63 0.09
CA CYS A 96 13.03 14.67 -0.17
C CYS A 96 13.59 14.82 -1.58
N MET A 97 12.74 14.96 -2.60
CA MET A 97 13.20 15.15 -3.99
C MET A 97 14.00 16.45 -4.15
N ARG A 98 13.55 17.54 -3.53
CA ARG A 98 14.27 18.83 -3.58
C ARG A 98 15.63 18.77 -2.88
N THR A 99 15.70 18.16 -1.70
CA THR A 99 16.96 18.04 -0.94
C THR A 99 17.89 17.02 -1.59
N TYR A 100 17.35 15.96 -2.18
CA TYR A 100 18.09 15.00 -2.98
C TYR A 100 18.77 15.65 -4.19
N ASP A 101 18.09 16.56 -4.91
CA ASP A 101 18.70 17.29 -6.02
C ASP A 101 19.89 18.15 -5.56
N VAL A 102 19.81 18.72 -4.35
CA VAL A 102 20.93 19.45 -3.73
C VAL A 102 22.06 18.48 -3.38
N TYR A 103 21.77 17.39 -2.67
CA TYR A 103 22.73 16.34 -2.36
C TYR A 103 23.43 15.81 -3.62
N HIS A 104 22.67 15.52 -4.68
CA HIS A 104 23.17 15.01 -5.94
C HIS A 104 24.17 15.97 -6.60
N ARG A 105 23.99 17.28 -6.44
CA ARG A 105 24.94 18.30 -6.92
C ARG A 105 26.16 18.45 -6.02
N LEU A 106 26.02 18.25 -4.71
CA LEU A 106 27.09 18.41 -3.72
C LEU A 106 27.98 17.17 -3.59
N ARG A 107 27.42 15.96 -3.82
CA ARG A 107 28.12 14.71 -3.55
C ARG A 107 29.41 14.60 -4.36
N PRO A 108 30.52 14.20 -3.73
CA PRO A 108 31.79 14.02 -4.43
C PRO A 108 31.71 12.87 -5.43
N ALA A 109 32.35 13.03 -6.58
CA ALA A 109 32.53 11.92 -7.50
C ALA A 109 33.35 10.80 -6.83
N LEU A 110 33.04 9.54 -7.12
CA LEU A 110 33.77 8.41 -6.58
C LEU A 110 35.25 8.47 -7.01
N PRO A 111 36.22 8.51 -6.07
CA PRO A 111 37.63 8.57 -6.40
C PRO A 111 38.07 7.40 -7.26
N ARG A 112 39.02 7.65 -8.17
CA ARG A 112 39.53 6.63 -9.10
C ARG A 112 40.21 5.46 -8.39
N GLU A 113 40.68 5.65 -7.16
CA GLU A 113 41.25 4.64 -6.28
C GLU A 113 40.21 3.65 -5.73
N LEU A 114 38.92 4.02 -5.74
CA LEU A 114 37.81 3.18 -5.29
C LEU A 114 37.06 2.52 -6.46
N ILE A 115 37.36 2.91 -7.70
CA ILE A 115 36.77 2.29 -8.89
C ILE A 115 37.44 0.94 -9.11
N TRP A 116 36.67 -0.13 -8.94
CA TRP A 116 37.06 -1.49 -9.30
C TRP A 116 37.42 -1.58 -10.78
N ARG A 117 38.56 -2.19 -11.07
CA ARG A 117 39.05 -2.43 -12.44
C ARG A 117 39.04 -3.91 -12.76
N LEU A 118 38.84 -4.21 -14.03
CA LEU A 118 39.06 -5.53 -14.60
C LEU A 118 40.55 -5.88 -14.46
N GLY A 119 40.92 -6.55 -13.37
CA GLY A 119 42.30 -6.84 -12.97
C GLY A 119 42.60 -6.56 -11.49
N ASP A 120 41.72 -5.87 -10.77
CA ASP A 120 41.77 -5.86 -9.31
C ASP A 120 41.46 -7.27 -8.79
N PRO A 121 42.10 -7.71 -7.69
CA PRO A 121 41.81 -9.00 -7.10
C PRO A 121 40.40 -8.99 -6.49
N ALA A 122 39.38 -9.16 -7.33
CA ALA A 122 38.01 -9.49 -6.95
C ALA A 122 37.98 -10.98 -6.59
N GLY A 123 38.66 -11.32 -5.50
CA GLY A 123 38.89 -12.69 -5.07
C GLY A 123 38.24 -12.97 -3.72
N TYR A 124 37.02 -13.52 -3.77
CA TYR A 124 36.42 -14.49 -2.85
C TYR A 124 37.20 -14.80 -1.58
N VAL A 125 36.57 -14.58 -0.42
CA VAL A 125 36.83 -15.22 0.89
C VAL A 125 38.23 -15.84 1.00
N ILE A 126 39.27 -15.01 0.92
CA ILE A 126 40.61 -15.47 1.22
C ILE A 126 40.62 -15.68 2.73
N GLN A 127 40.85 -16.92 3.20
CA GLN A 127 41.07 -17.15 4.62
C GLN A 127 42.32 -16.35 5.05
N TYR A 128 42.10 -15.14 5.57
CA TYR A 128 43.12 -14.14 5.88
C TYR A 128 44.06 -14.54 7.04
N SER A 129 43.81 -15.68 7.69
CA SER A 129 44.58 -16.14 8.86
C SER A 129 46.08 -16.33 8.58
N HIS A 130 46.47 -16.55 7.32
CA HIS A 130 47.88 -16.74 6.96
C HIS A 130 48.58 -15.48 6.42
N LEU A 131 47.83 -14.48 5.94
CA LEU A 131 48.39 -13.28 5.29
C LEU A 131 49.07 -12.30 6.26
N PHE A 132 48.79 -12.43 7.58
CA PHE A 132 49.40 -11.58 8.61
C PHE A 132 50.62 -12.21 9.31
N ARG A 133 51.09 -13.40 8.87
CA ARG A 133 52.26 -14.07 9.48
C ARG A 133 53.60 -13.38 9.23
N SER A 134 53.66 -12.47 8.25
CA SER A 134 54.88 -11.71 7.95
C SER A 134 54.57 -10.23 7.85
N ARG A 135 55.50 -9.39 8.32
CA ARG A 135 55.37 -7.93 8.25
C ARG A 135 55.26 -7.51 6.77
N PRO A 136 54.16 -6.84 6.35
CA PRO A 136 54.01 -6.45 4.95
C PRO A 136 55.15 -5.52 4.53
N LYS A 137 55.67 -5.73 3.32
CA LYS A 137 56.70 -4.84 2.74
C LYS A 137 56.12 -3.42 2.68
N LYS A 138 56.91 -2.40 3.05
CA LYS A 138 56.48 -0.98 3.12
C LYS A 138 55.71 -0.50 1.89
N HIS A 139 56.14 -0.90 0.68
CA HIS A 139 55.46 -0.50 -0.56
C HIS A 139 54.07 -1.15 -0.75
N LYS A 140 53.86 -2.39 -0.24
CA LYS A 140 52.56 -3.06 -0.28
C LYS A 140 51.59 -2.41 0.70
N GLN A 141 52.06 -2.07 1.90
CA GLN A 141 51.28 -1.33 2.88
C GLN A 141 50.86 0.03 2.32
N ARG A 142 51.80 0.80 1.76
CA ARG A 142 51.50 2.11 1.13
C ARG A 142 50.43 2.00 0.04
N ARG A 143 50.45 0.93 -0.77
CA ARG A 143 49.45 0.71 -1.83
C ARG A 143 48.07 0.35 -1.24
N ALA A 144 48.02 -0.36 -0.11
CA ALA A 144 46.77 -0.66 0.59
C ALA A 144 46.21 0.57 1.36
N ASP A 145 47.09 1.42 1.89
CA ASP A 145 46.69 2.64 2.60
C ASP A 145 46.02 3.66 1.65
N GLN A 146 46.42 3.71 0.39
CA GLN A 146 45.86 4.62 -0.62
C GLN A 146 44.33 4.54 -0.77
N PRO A 147 43.71 3.39 -1.10
CA PRO A 147 42.26 3.27 -1.19
C PRO A 147 41.57 3.49 0.15
N ILE A 148 42.19 3.14 1.28
CA ILE A 148 41.63 3.39 2.62
C ILE A 148 41.55 4.89 2.89
N THR A 149 42.62 5.64 2.62
CA THR A 149 42.65 7.09 2.76
C THR A 149 41.67 7.76 1.80
N ALA A 150 41.61 7.31 0.54
CA ALA A 150 40.67 7.82 -0.45
C ALA A 150 39.21 7.59 -0.02
N TYR A 151 38.89 6.40 0.50
CA TYR A 151 37.56 6.06 1.04
C TYR A 151 37.19 6.96 2.21
N ARG A 152 38.09 7.14 3.19
CA ARG A 152 37.82 8.00 4.35
C ARG A 152 37.55 9.45 3.95
N ARG A 153 38.34 10.00 3.01
CA ARG A 153 38.12 11.36 2.50
C ARG A 153 36.78 11.46 1.78
N TRP A 154 36.53 10.57 0.83
CA TRP A 154 35.28 10.56 0.06
C TRP A 154 34.06 10.42 0.96
N ARG A 155 34.10 9.53 1.96
CA ARG A 155 32.98 9.38 2.89
C ARG A 155 32.78 10.61 3.78
N ALA A 156 33.85 11.27 4.20
CA ALA A 156 33.74 12.53 4.95
C ALA A 156 33.11 13.65 4.10
N GLU A 157 33.50 13.76 2.83
CA GLU A 157 32.91 14.70 1.86
C GLU A 157 31.44 14.35 1.56
N GLU A 158 31.12 13.06 1.45
CA GLU A 158 29.74 12.59 1.26
C GLU A 158 28.86 12.91 2.47
N THR A 159 29.33 12.66 3.70
CA THR A 159 28.62 13.04 4.93
C THR A 159 28.45 14.55 5.03
N ALA A 160 29.45 15.34 4.66
CA ALA A 160 29.29 16.80 4.59
C ALA A 160 28.22 17.23 3.57
N ALA A 161 28.13 16.54 2.42
CA ALA A 161 27.08 16.79 1.43
C ALA A 161 25.68 16.36 1.93
N GLU A 162 25.58 15.22 2.63
CA GLU A 162 24.35 14.77 3.30
C GLU A 162 23.87 15.84 4.31
N GLU A 163 24.75 16.29 5.21
CA GLU A 163 24.47 17.32 6.22
C GLU A 163 24.06 18.66 5.58
N GLN A 164 24.82 19.13 4.58
CA GLN A 164 24.57 20.41 3.91
C GLN A 164 23.27 20.41 3.10
N SER A 165 22.90 19.29 2.50
CA SER A 165 21.71 19.18 1.65
C SER A 165 20.40 19.14 2.45
N GLY A 166 20.45 18.72 3.72
CA GLY A 166 19.25 18.42 4.50
C GLY A 166 18.49 17.19 4.00
N TYR A 167 19.10 16.34 3.16
CA TYR A 167 18.46 15.14 2.62
C TYR A 167 18.08 14.13 3.71
N LEU A 168 19.01 13.79 4.61
CA LEU A 168 18.76 12.79 5.65
C LEU A 168 17.60 13.17 6.59
N PRO A 169 17.51 14.40 7.13
CA PRO A 169 16.33 14.78 7.92
C PRO A 169 15.00 14.73 7.15
N ALA A 170 15.01 15.05 5.85
CA ALA A 170 13.81 14.96 5.02
C ALA A 170 13.39 13.49 4.80
N GLU A 171 14.36 12.62 4.52
CA GLU A 171 14.15 11.17 4.37
C GLU A 171 13.61 10.55 5.67
N GLU A 172 14.23 10.85 6.82
CA GLU A 172 13.78 10.40 8.14
C GLU A 172 12.34 10.83 8.46
N LYS A 173 11.98 12.07 8.10
CA LYS A 173 10.60 12.59 8.23
C LYS A 173 9.64 11.81 7.34
N SER A 174 10.01 11.56 6.09
CA SER A 174 9.20 10.77 5.15
C SER A 174 8.99 9.35 5.66
N GLU A 175 10.04 8.69 6.14
CA GLU A 175 9.94 7.34 6.72
C GLU A 175 9.08 7.33 7.99
N ALA A 176 9.17 8.34 8.84
CA ALA A 176 8.35 8.45 10.04
C ALA A 176 6.86 8.54 9.69
N ILE A 177 6.50 9.32 8.67
CA ILE A 177 5.13 9.39 8.15
C ILE A 177 4.71 8.03 7.59
N GLY A 178 5.57 7.36 6.82
CA GLY A 178 5.31 6.01 6.29
C GLY A 178 5.04 4.97 7.40
N ARG A 179 5.81 5.01 8.50
CA ARG A 179 5.57 4.17 9.69
C ARG A 179 4.22 4.47 10.32
N SER A 180 3.87 5.75 10.51
CA SER A 180 2.55 6.14 11.05
C SER A 180 1.40 5.71 10.14
N MET A 181 1.55 5.81 8.81
CA MET A 181 0.55 5.30 7.87
C MET A 181 0.38 3.80 7.99
N HIS A 182 1.47 3.05 8.10
CA HIS A 182 1.44 1.60 8.30
C HIS A 182 0.66 1.21 9.57
N GLU A 183 0.91 1.88 10.69
CA GLU A 183 0.19 1.65 11.94
C GLU A 183 -1.32 1.93 11.81
N VAL A 184 -1.69 3.02 11.12
CA VAL A 184 -3.10 3.34 10.84
C VAL A 184 -3.74 2.23 9.99
N TYR A 185 -3.06 1.75 8.95
CA TYR A 185 -3.60 0.66 8.11
C TYR A 185 -3.78 -0.64 8.87
N GLU A 186 -2.80 -1.07 9.67
CA GLU A 186 -2.91 -2.27 10.50
C GLU A 186 -4.10 -2.18 11.44
N ARG A 187 -4.31 -1.00 12.07
CA ARG A 187 -5.46 -0.78 12.95
C ARG A 187 -6.79 -0.79 12.18
N MET A 188 -6.86 -0.18 11.00
CA MET A 188 -8.07 -0.23 10.16
C MET A 188 -8.42 -1.67 9.81
N PHE A 189 -7.46 -2.49 9.36
CA PHE A 189 -7.72 -3.89 8.97
C PHE A 189 -8.09 -4.81 10.14
N ALA A 190 -7.75 -4.44 11.37
CA ALA A 190 -8.19 -5.16 12.56
C ALA A 190 -9.67 -4.92 12.91
N ILE A 191 -10.29 -3.85 12.40
CA ILE A 191 -11.68 -3.50 12.71
C ILE A 191 -12.62 -4.12 11.69
N LYS A 192 -13.60 -4.89 12.17
CA LYS A 192 -14.68 -5.43 11.33
C LYS A 192 -15.75 -4.34 11.10
N PRO A 193 -15.95 -3.87 9.87
CA PRO A 193 -16.95 -2.84 9.57
C PRO A 193 -18.36 -3.41 9.75
N LYS A 194 -19.30 -2.55 10.11
CA LYS A 194 -20.71 -2.90 10.29
C LYS A 194 -21.67 -2.01 9.50
N SER A 195 -21.16 -0.99 8.81
CA SER A 195 -21.89 -0.10 7.91
C SER A 195 -21.21 0.03 6.56
N ILE A 196 -21.95 0.55 5.58
CA ILE A 196 -21.42 0.87 4.24
C ILE A 196 -20.24 1.84 4.37
N GLU A 197 -20.36 2.85 5.22
CA GLU A 197 -19.33 3.85 5.51
C GLU A 197 -18.06 3.21 6.07
N GLY A 198 -18.18 2.24 6.98
CA GLY A 198 -17.06 1.44 7.47
C GLY A 198 -16.38 0.63 6.35
N TYR A 199 -17.17 0.01 5.45
CA TYR A 199 -16.62 -0.67 4.27
C TYR A 199 -15.92 0.30 3.30
N ARG A 200 -16.44 1.51 3.10
CA ARG A 200 -15.80 2.55 2.30
C ARG A 200 -14.47 3.02 2.90
N ALA A 201 -14.40 3.14 4.22
CA ALA A 201 -13.16 3.46 4.94
C ALA A 201 -12.10 2.36 4.72
N LEU A 202 -12.47 1.09 4.87
CA LEU A 202 -11.56 -0.03 4.59
C LEU A 202 -11.13 -0.11 3.12
N ALA A 203 -12.05 0.10 2.19
CA ALA A 203 -11.73 0.14 0.77
C ALA A 203 -10.71 1.25 0.46
N SER A 204 -10.83 2.41 1.13
CA SER A 204 -9.84 3.49 1.02
C SER A 204 -8.47 3.04 1.54
N ALA A 205 -8.41 2.35 2.67
CA ALA A 205 -7.16 1.80 3.20
C ALA A 205 -6.48 0.81 2.24
N VAL A 206 -7.25 -0.10 1.62
CA VAL A 206 -6.75 -1.02 0.58
C VAL A 206 -6.21 -0.24 -0.61
N LEU A 207 -6.97 0.74 -1.11
CA LEU A 207 -6.58 1.57 -2.25
C LEU A 207 -5.25 2.27 -2.01
N TYR A 208 -5.07 2.94 -0.87
CA TYR A 208 -3.85 3.70 -0.60
C TYR A 208 -2.67 2.80 -0.25
N ARG A 209 -2.87 1.73 0.52
CA ARG A 209 -1.78 0.84 0.93
C ARG A 209 -1.29 -0.07 -0.20
N CYS A 210 -2.21 -0.70 -0.92
CA CYS A 210 -1.86 -1.74 -1.89
C CYS A 210 -1.65 -1.17 -3.29
N TRP A 211 -2.29 -0.05 -3.60
CA TRP A 211 -2.28 0.52 -4.95
C TRP A 211 -1.79 1.97 -4.99
N ALA A 212 -1.19 2.47 -3.91
CA ALA A 212 -0.65 3.83 -3.82
C ALA A 212 -1.65 4.95 -4.17
N GLY A 213 -2.95 4.67 -4.09
CA GLY A 213 -4.01 5.61 -4.48
C GLY A 213 -4.46 5.51 -5.95
N GLU A 214 -3.85 4.63 -6.76
CA GLU A 214 -4.12 4.49 -8.18
C GLU A 214 -4.55 3.07 -8.53
N ILE A 215 -5.76 2.90 -9.08
CA ILE A 215 -6.23 1.58 -9.52
C ILE A 215 -5.80 1.35 -10.97
N SER A 216 -4.64 0.72 -11.16
CA SER A 216 -4.23 0.23 -12.48
C SER A 216 -4.98 -1.05 -12.86
N ARG A 217 -5.19 -1.28 -14.16
CA ARG A 217 -5.68 -2.59 -14.64
C ARG A 217 -4.64 -3.67 -14.36
N TYR A 218 -5.07 -4.73 -13.69
CA TYR A 218 -4.27 -5.93 -13.49
C TYR A 218 -4.73 -7.03 -14.43
N ASP A 219 -3.80 -7.83 -14.94
CA ASP A 219 -4.08 -8.88 -15.93
C ASP A 219 -4.91 -10.05 -15.36
N ASP A 220 -5.07 -10.12 -14.04
CA ASP A 220 -5.88 -11.15 -13.40
C ASP A 220 -7.31 -10.66 -13.06
N ILE A 221 -8.26 -11.58 -13.20
CA ILE A 221 -9.71 -11.33 -13.03
C ILE A 221 -10.05 -11.00 -11.56
N GLU A 222 -9.32 -11.56 -10.60
CA GLU A 222 -9.60 -11.43 -9.17
C GLU A 222 -9.23 -10.03 -8.68
N THR A 223 -8.04 -9.55 -9.03
CA THR A 223 -7.56 -8.20 -8.78
C THR A 223 -8.38 -7.17 -9.55
N SER A 224 -8.79 -7.46 -10.79
CA SER A 224 -9.73 -6.61 -11.54
C SER A 224 -11.12 -6.49 -10.88
N ALA A 225 -11.64 -7.58 -10.32
CA ALA A 225 -12.91 -7.56 -9.59
C ALA A 225 -12.79 -6.82 -8.24
N LEU A 226 -11.68 -7.03 -7.52
CA LEU A 226 -11.37 -6.31 -6.29
C LEU A 226 -11.21 -4.81 -6.57
N ALA A 227 -10.48 -4.45 -7.62
CA ALA A 227 -10.31 -3.09 -8.11
C ALA A 227 -11.65 -2.41 -8.42
N ALA A 228 -12.56 -3.10 -9.11
CA ALA A 228 -13.90 -2.58 -9.39
C ALA A 228 -14.74 -2.37 -8.12
N LEU A 229 -14.69 -3.30 -7.17
CA LEU A 229 -15.39 -3.18 -5.88
C LEU A 229 -14.85 -2.02 -5.06
N VAL A 230 -13.52 -1.89 -4.97
CA VAL A 230 -12.88 -0.78 -4.25
C VAL A 230 -13.14 0.55 -4.95
N SER A 231 -13.09 0.61 -6.28
CA SER A 231 -13.46 1.79 -7.07
C SER A 231 -14.90 2.23 -6.76
N ALA A 232 -15.87 1.32 -6.80
CA ALA A 232 -17.26 1.62 -6.50
C ALA A 232 -17.47 2.10 -5.05
N LEU A 233 -16.73 1.54 -4.09
CA LEU A 233 -16.84 1.93 -2.68
C LEU A 233 -16.13 3.26 -2.37
N THR A 234 -15.02 3.56 -3.04
CA THR A 234 -14.22 4.76 -2.79
C THR A 234 -14.61 5.95 -3.65
N GLY A 235 -15.25 5.72 -4.79
CA GLY A 235 -15.52 6.73 -5.82
C GLY A 235 -14.31 7.06 -6.71
N VAL A 236 -13.19 6.34 -6.57
CA VAL A 236 -11.98 6.55 -7.38
C VAL A 236 -12.08 5.74 -8.67
N GLY A 237 -11.92 6.39 -9.82
CA GLY A 237 -11.99 5.73 -11.13
C GLY A 237 -10.84 4.77 -11.39
N ILE A 238 -11.07 3.74 -12.22
CA ILE A 238 -10.03 2.83 -12.70
C ILE A 238 -9.31 3.50 -13.87
N THR A 239 -8.00 3.69 -13.79
CA THR A 239 -7.21 4.23 -14.90
C THR A 239 -6.89 3.11 -15.90
N GLY A 240 -7.24 3.32 -17.16
CA GLY A 240 -6.84 2.42 -18.24
C GLY A 240 -5.45 2.80 -18.71
N THR A 241 -4.56 1.83 -18.87
CA THR A 241 -3.42 1.98 -19.77
C THR A 241 -4.00 2.31 -21.14
N GLU A 242 -3.72 3.52 -21.64
CA GLU A 242 -3.95 3.83 -23.05
C GLU A 242 -3.30 2.70 -23.86
N ALA A 243 -4.07 2.04 -24.72
CA ALA A 243 -3.56 0.99 -25.57
C ALA A 243 -2.49 1.61 -26.47
N ALA A 244 -1.22 1.32 -26.18
CA ALA A 244 -0.08 1.65 -27.03
C ALA A 244 -0.09 0.79 -28.29
#